data_AF-A0A453P9S0-F1
#
_entry.id   AF-A0A453P9S0-F1
#
_cell.length_a   1.000
_cell.length_b   1.000
_cell.length_c   1.000
_cell.angle_alpha   90.00
_cell.angle_beta   90.00
_cell.angle_gamma   90.00
#
_symmetry.space_group_name_H-M   'P 1'
#
loop_
_entity.id
_entity.type
_entity.pdbx_description
1 polymer ?
#
loop_
_entity_poly.entity_id
_entity_poly.type
_entity_poly.pdbx_seq_one_letter_code
_entity_poly.pdbx_strand_id
1 'polypeptide(L)' 'MEITGGTKHFMAFGGGLRFCVGTDLSKVLMATFIHCLKFRHFRWKTVKGGNIMRTPGLSFPDGFHIQLFPKN' A
#
# COMPACT_ATOMS: atom_id res chain seq x y z
N MET A 1 -18.38 7.58 18.00
CA MET A 1 -17.47 6.48 17.62
C MET A 1 -18.14 5.76 16.46
N GLU A 2 -17.61 5.87 15.25
CA GLU A 2 -18.18 5.10 14.13
C GLU A 2 -18.02 3.63 14.48
N ILE A 3 -19.16 2.96 14.70
CA ILE A 3 -19.24 1.56 15.16
C ILE A 3 -18.77 0.60 14.05
N THR A 4 -18.54 1.13 12.85
CA THR A 4 -18.11 0.43 11.65
C THR A 4 -16.84 1.12 11.15
N GLY A 5 -15.67 0.47 11.24
CA GLY A 5 -14.37 1.04 10.86
C GLY A 5 -14.18 1.44 9.38
N GLY A 6 -15.25 1.56 8.58
CA GLY A 6 -15.22 1.96 7.17
C GLY A 6 -16.41 2.86 6.80
N THR A 7 -16.22 3.70 5.79
CA THR A 7 -17.28 4.56 5.23
C THR A 7 -17.99 3.84 4.09
N LYS A 8 -19.22 4.23 3.76
CA LYS A 8 -19.98 3.64 2.63
C LYS A 8 -19.25 3.77 1.28
N HIS A 9 -18.34 4.74 1.17
CA HIS A 9 -17.58 5.02 -0.05
C HIS A 9 -16.17 4.44 -0.03
N PHE A 10 -15.67 3.95 1.11
CA PHE A 10 -14.33 3.41 1.24
C PHE A 10 -14.27 2.27 2.26
N MET A 11 -14.15 1.03 1.75
CA MET A 11 -14.16 -0.22 2.52
C MET A 11 -12.91 -1.07 2.27
N ALA A 12 -11.73 -0.45 2.13
CA ALA A 12 -10.47 -1.15 1.83
C ALA A 12 -10.08 -2.22 2.87
N PHE A 13 -10.54 -2.06 4.12
CA PHE A 13 -10.29 -2.99 5.23
C PHE A 13 -11.58 -3.70 5.71
N GLY A 14 -12.65 -3.65 4.92
CA GLY A 14 -13.97 -4.17 5.27
C GLY A 14 -14.74 -3.26 6.23
N GLY A 15 -15.67 -3.85 6.99
CA GLY A 15 -16.53 -3.15 7.94
C GLY A 15 -17.31 -4.10 8.85
N GLY A 16 -17.92 -3.57 9.90
CA GLY A 16 -18.69 -4.34 10.88
C GLY A 16 -17.83 -5.32 11.69
N LEU A 17 -18.40 -6.49 12.02
CA LEU A 17 -17.76 -7.51 12.88
C LEU A 17 -16.49 -8.13 12.28
N ARG A 18 -16.28 -8.01 10.96
CA ARG A 18 -15.10 -8.52 10.25
C ARG A 18 -14.20 -7.40 9.74
N PHE A 19 -14.24 -6.24 10.39
CA PHE A 19 -13.27 -5.18 10.11
C PHE A 19 -11.85 -5.69 10.38
N CYS A 20 -10.90 -5.36 9.50
CA CYS A 20 -9.53 -5.82 9.63
C CYS A 20 -8.92 -5.30 10.94
N VAL A 21 -8.63 -6.22 11.86
CA VAL A 21 -7.97 -5.92 13.14
C VAL A 21 -6.57 -5.33 12.93
N GLY A 22 -5.92 -5.67 11.81
CA GLY A 22 -4.61 -5.16 11.42
C GLY A 22 -4.62 -3.81 10.69
N THR A 23 -5.75 -3.07 10.67
CA THR A 23 -5.86 -1.82 9.90
C THR A 23 -4.83 -0.77 10.34
N ASP A 24 -4.70 -0.52 11.64
CA ASP A 24 -3.80 0.54 12.12
C ASP A 24 -2.34 0.16 11.95
N LEU A 25 -2.00 -1.12 12.18
CA LEU A 25 -0.68 -1.65 11.86
C LEU A 25 -0.35 -1.49 10.37
N SER A 26 -1.29 -1.85 9.48
CA SER A 26 -1.10 -1.74 8.03
C SER A 26 -0.85 -0.30 7.61
N LYS A 27 -1.63 0.67 8.15
CA LYS A 27 -1.44 2.10 7.89
C LYS A 27 -0.05 2.58 8.31
N VAL A 28 0.37 2.24 9.53
CA VAL A 28 1.69 2.64 10.07
C VAL A 28 2.82 1.97 9.28
N LEU A 29 2.68 0.70 8.91
CA LEU A 29 3.67 -0.02 8.11
C LEU A 29 3.86 0.63 6.74
N MET A 30 2.76 0.94 6.04
CA MET A 30 2.81 1.63 4.75
C MET A 30 3.39 3.04 4.88
N ALA A 31 2.94 3.81 5.87
CA ALA A 31 3.43 5.17 6.10
C ALA A 31 4.93 5.20 6.44
N THR A 32 5.38 4.30 7.32
CA THR A 32 6.79 4.16 7.70
C THR A 32 7.64 3.72 6.50
N PHE A 33 7.18 2.74 5.73
CA PHE A 33 7.90 2.30 4.52
C PHE A 33 8.10 3.46 3.54
N ILE A 34 7.05 4.23 3.24
CA ILE A 34 7.12 5.38 2.33
C ILE A 34 7.99 6.50 2.93
N HIS A 35 7.87 6.76 4.24
CA HIS A 35 8.67 7.74 4.94
C HIS A 35 10.15 7.40 4.84
N CYS A 36 10.55 6.18 5.20
CA CYS A 36 11.93 5.72 5.09
C CYS A 36 12.42 5.73 3.64
N LEU A 37 11.60 5.32 2.68
CA LEU A 37 11.98 5.32 1.26
C LEU A 37 12.28 6.75 0.76
N LYS A 38 11.50 7.76 1.18
CA LYS A 38 11.74 9.16 0.83
C LYS A 38 12.84 9.82 1.66
N PHE A 39 12.94 9.50 2.95
CA PHE A 39 13.83 10.15 3.91
C PHE A 39 15.25 9.61 3.82
N ARG A 40 15.42 8.33 3.50
CA ARG A 40 16.73 7.71 3.24
C ARG A 40 17.33 8.11 1.89
N HIS A 41 16.92 9.27 1.39
CA HIS A 41 17.50 9.87 0.21
C HIS A 41 17.36 9.00 -1.05
N PHE A 42 16.21 8.39 -1.31
CA PHE A 42 15.98 7.71 -2.59
C PHE A 42 14.84 8.38 -3.35
N ARG A 43 15.13 8.95 -4.52
CA ARG A 43 14.10 9.24 -5.53
C ARG A 43 13.83 7.94 -6.28
N TRP A 44 12.57 7.55 -6.44
CA TRP A 44 12.23 6.42 -7.29
C TRP A 44 11.57 6.88 -8.59
N LYS A 45 11.81 6.14 -9.67
CA LYS A 45 11.10 6.27 -10.95
C LYS A 45 10.56 4.91 -11.33
N THR A 46 9.32 4.86 -11.78
CA THR A 46 8.73 3.66 -12.38
C THR A 46 9.33 3.45 -13.76
N VAL A 47 10.05 2.34 -13.96
CA VAL A 47 10.73 2.02 -15.22
C VAL A 47 9.79 1.26 -16.15
N LYS A 48 9.19 0.20 -15.62
CA LYS A 48 8.21 -0.63 -16.31
C LYS A 48 7.07 -0.86 -15.33
N GLY A 49 5.88 -0.39 -15.70
CA GLY A 49 4.68 -0.72 -14.95
C GLY A 49 4.54 -2.23 -14.84
N GLY A 50 4.12 -2.72 -13.68
CA GLY A 50 3.78 -4.14 -13.53
C GLY A 50 2.42 -4.41 -14.15
N ASN A 51 2.27 -5.56 -14.82
CA ASN A 51 0.95 -6.04 -15.22
C ASN A 51 0.16 -6.34 -13.93
N ILE A 52 -0.91 -5.59 -13.68
CA ILE A 52 -1.72 -5.79 -12.47
C ILE A 52 -2.72 -6.90 -12.77
N MET A 53 -2.52 -8.07 -12.18
CA MET A 53 -3.44 -9.18 -12.29
C MET A 53 -4.18 -9.38 -10.97
N ARG A 54 -5.50 -9.61 -11.05
CA ARG A 54 -6.36 -9.85 -9.88
C ARG A 54 -7.06 -11.20 -10.03
N THR A 55 -6.46 -12.25 -9.50
CA THR A 55 -7.00 -13.61 -9.65
C THR A 55 -6.60 -14.53 -8.48
N PRO A 56 -7.40 -14.65 -7.40
CA PRO A 56 -8.35 -13.67 -6.85
C PRO A 56 -7.66 -12.53 -6.07
N GLY A 57 -6.38 -12.69 -5.74
CA GLY A 57 -5.55 -11.69 -5.07
C GLY A 57 -4.87 -10.74 -6.07
N LEU A 58 -4.41 -9.59 -5.58
CA LEU A 58 -3.59 -8.65 -6.35
C LEU A 58 -2.19 -9.26 -6.54
N SER A 59 -1.74 -9.35 -7.78
CA SER A 59 -0.42 -9.87 -8.13
C SER A 59 0.19 -9.08 -9.27
N PHE A 60 1.52 -9.12 -9.33
CA PHE A 60 2.32 -8.57 -10.41
C PHE A 60 3.15 -9.72 -10.98
N PRO A 61 2.62 -10.53 -11.92
CA PRO A 61 3.32 -11.71 -12.45
C PRO A 61 4.71 -11.37 -13.02
N ASP A 62 4.83 -10.23 -13.69
CA ASP A 62 6.11 -9.73 -14.22
C ASP A 62 6.85 -8.82 -13.24
N GLY A 63 6.39 -8.72 -11.99
CA GLY A 63 6.90 -7.79 -10.99
C GLY A 63 6.56 -6.32 -11.27
N PHE A 64 6.93 -5.44 -10.33
CA PHE A 64 6.80 -3.99 -10.47
C PHE A 64 8.19 -3.36 -10.45
N HIS A 65 8.64 -2.86 -11.61
CA HIS A 65 10.02 -2.44 -11.78
C HIS A 65 10.20 -0.95 -11.45
N ILE A 66 10.95 -0.68 -10.38
CA ILE A 66 11.34 0.67 -9.97
C ILE A 66 12.85 0.83 -10.02
N GLN A 67 13.30 2.04 -10.37
CA GLN A 67 14.69 2.44 -10.26
C GLN A 67 14.82 3.43 -9.11
N LEU A 68 15.78 3.19 -8.22
CA LEU A 68 16.12 4.06 -7.10
C LEU A 68 17.33 4.91 -7.47
N PHE A 69 17.25 6.19 -7.16
CA PHE A 69 18.33 7.17 -7.32
C PHE A 69 18.67 7.74 -5.95
N PRO A 70 19.95 7.86 -5.59
CA PRO A 70 20.33 8.61 -4.41
C PRO A 70 19.86 10.08 -4.56
N LYS A 71 19.37 10.64 -3.47
CA LYS A 71 18.99 12.03 -3.30
C LYS A 71 20.15 12.63 -2.52
N ASN A 72 20.84 13.62 -3.07
CA ASN A 72 21.87 14.32 -2.30
C ASN A 72 21.32 14.87 -0.99
#